data_AF-A0A6B3TPM9-F1
#
_entry.id   AF-A0A6B3TPM9-F1
#
_cell.length_a   1.000
_cell.length_b   1.000
_cell.length_c   1.000
_cell.angle_alpha   90.00
_cell.angle_beta   90.00
_cell.angle_gamma   90.00
#
_symmetry.space_group_name_H-M   'P 1'
#
loop_
_entity.id
_entity.type
_entity.pdbx_description
1 polymer ?
#
loop_
_entity_poly.entity_id
_entity_poly.type
_entity_poly.pdbx_seq_one_letter_code
_entity_poly.pdbx_strand_id
1 'polypeptide(L)'
;MSTKSFKKGFCRQSAATLGVAFLSFVPVLKIILYLYKDLGWGSTIQSVLFQFEVGKSWVRIGIVSVLLFIFLIPVKLDRKPIFALQGLLFTLILIGLTGWASHASSLSKWEGSLTHSTHLLAVCIWVGILAVVSWFAKNSTNWEKFLKWFTPLAIICFVIVAFTGFHLMSFMIREGDYVNSWSLSFGQTLLIKHLAIVPLLVFAFINSILTRNRFKKDPGFNPLPWARLESVFILLIFAITGTLGQQAPPHNIETTIKEEGISPLFQYFHGGEMDFPIQLTPSLPSYALFFCAIICLLFIFFSYIKKAPKFLAFTMGILSIIASYLALMSSI
;
A
#
# COMPACT_ATOMS: atom_id res chain seq x y z
N MET A 1 26.88 -21.53 2.40
CA MET A 1 25.76 -21.10 1.51
C MET A 1 26.10 -21.52 0.07
N SER A 2 25.23 -22.25 -0.64
CA SER A 2 25.51 -22.70 -2.03
C SER A 2 25.56 -21.51 -2.99
N THR A 3 26.46 -21.54 -3.98
CA THR A 3 26.60 -20.55 -5.06
C THR A 3 25.27 -20.26 -5.79
N LYS A 4 24.40 -21.25 -5.92
CA LYS A 4 23.04 -21.08 -6.49
C LYS A 4 22.11 -20.24 -5.60
N SER A 5 22.25 -20.34 -4.27
CA SER A 5 21.44 -19.55 -3.32
C SER A 5 21.87 -18.08 -3.31
N PHE A 6 23.19 -17.83 -3.46
CA PHE A 6 23.73 -16.48 -3.58
C PHE A 6 23.27 -15.79 -4.88
N LYS A 7 23.38 -16.48 -6.02
CA LYS A 7 22.97 -15.94 -7.34
C LYS A 7 21.47 -15.55 -7.39
N LYS A 8 20.61 -16.33 -6.72
CA LYS A 8 19.17 -16.02 -6.59
C LYS A 8 18.89 -14.81 -5.68
N GLY A 9 19.64 -14.64 -4.59
CA GLY A 9 19.51 -13.48 -3.70
C GLY A 9 19.95 -12.19 -4.38
N PHE A 10 21.12 -12.22 -5.02
CA PHE A 10 21.67 -11.11 -5.80
C PHE A 10 20.69 -10.65 -6.89
N CYS A 11 20.23 -11.57 -7.75
CA CYS A 11 19.31 -11.23 -8.84
C CYS A 11 18.03 -10.52 -8.34
N ARG A 12 17.50 -10.93 -7.18
CA ARG A 12 16.31 -10.30 -6.58
C ARG A 12 16.58 -8.90 -6.06
N GLN A 13 17.69 -8.70 -5.36
CA GLN A 13 18.06 -7.37 -4.83
C GLN A 13 18.34 -6.39 -5.96
N SER A 14 19.10 -6.82 -6.98
CA SER A 14 19.36 -6.03 -8.18
C SER A 14 18.07 -5.66 -8.93
N ALA A 15 17.16 -6.62 -9.12
CA ALA A 15 15.87 -6.36 -9.75
C ALA A 15 15.02 -5.37 -8.93
N ALA A 16 15.02 -5.49 -7.60
CA ALA A 16 14.31 -4.55 -6.73
C ALA A 16 14.87 -3.12 -6.86
N THR A 17 16.19 -2.96 -6.84
CA THR A 17 16.84 -1.64 -6.95
C THR A 17 16.55 -0.96 -8.29
N LEU A 18 16.67 -1.69 -9.41
CA LEU A 18 16.31 -1.16 -10.73
C LEU A 18 14.81 -0.90 -10.86
N GLY A 19 13.99 -1.76 -10.24
CA GLY A 19 12.55 -1.61 -10.15
C GLY A 19 12.14 -0.29 -9.49
N VAL A 20 12.83 0.15 -8.44
CA VAL A 20 12.56 1.45 -7.80
C VAL A 20 12.73 2.61 -8.79
N ALA A 21 13.82 2.64 -9.55
CA ALA A 21 14.06 3.70 -10.54
C ALA A 21 13.04 3.66 -11.69
N PHE A 22 12.71 2.47 -12.18
CA PHE A 22 11.76 2.29 -13.28
C PHE A 22 10.32 2.62 -12.88
N LEU A 23 9.83 2.08 -11.76
CA LEU A 23 8.44 2.26 -11.32
C LEU A 23 8.17 3.68 -10.80
N SER A 24 9.16 4.35 -10.22
CA SER A 24 9.04 5.75 -9.81
C SER A 24 9.00 6.74 -10.99
N PHE A 25 9.24 6.29 -12.23
CA PHE A 25 9.11 7.13 -13.42
C PHE A 25 7.65 7.40 -13.82
N VAL A 26 6.70 6.57 -13.38
CA VAL A 26 5.30 6.66 -13.81
C VAL A 26 4.68 8.06 -13.57
N PRO A 27 4.81 8.68 -12.38
CA PRO A 27 4.31 10.04 -12.17
C PRO A 27 4.98 11.09 -13.06
N VAL A 28 6.29 10.95 -13.31
CA VAL A 28 7.05 11.84 -14.21
C VAL A 28 6.52 11.74 -15.63
N LEU A 29 6.31 10.51 -16.12
CA LEU A 29 5.73 10.25 -17.43
C LEU A 29 4.35 10.89 -17.57
N LYS A 30 3.49 10.81 -16.55
CA LYS A 30 2.17 11.43 -16.57
C LYS A 30 2.25 12.95 -16.77
N ILE A 31 3.17 13.63 -16.08
CA ILE A 31 3.37 15.09 -16.25
C ILE A 31 3.87 15.40 -17.66
N ILE A 32 4.80 14.61 -18.19
CA ILE A 32 5.29 14.76 -19.57
C ILE A 32 4.14 14.61 -20.57
N LEU A 33 3.32 13.55 -20.42
CA LEU A 33 2.17 13.28 -21.29
C LEU A 33 1.05 14.33 -21.15
N TYR A 34 0.99 15.04 -20.02
CA TYR A 34 0.06 16.15 -19.86
C TYR A 34 0.56 17.41 -20.58
N LEU A 35 1.83 17.78 -20.39
CA LEU A 35 2.39 19.05 -20.87
C LEU A 35 2.97 19.01 -22.30
N TYR A 36 3.19 17.83 -22.90
CA TYR A 36 3.85 17.77 -24.22
C TYR A 36 3.04 18.44 -25.33
N LYS A 37 1.71 18.48 -25.19
CA LYS A 37 0.82 19.09 -26.20
C LYS A 37 1.04 20.60 -26.31
N ASP A 38 1.42 21.24 -25.20
CA ASP A 38 1.55 22.71 -25.14
C ASP A 38 2.97 23.19 -25.46
N LEU A 39 3.99 22.43 -25.05
CA LEU A 39 5.39 22.87 -25.11
C LEU A 39 6.23 22.13 -26.17
N GLY A 40 5.80 20.94 -26.61
CA GLY A 40 6.59 20.02 -27.45
C GLY A 40 7.52 19.09 -26.64
N TRP A 41 7.95 17.98 -27.25
CA TRP A 41 8.64 16.90 -26.51
C TRP A 41 9.94 17.31 -25.80
N GLY A 42 10.86 17.96 -26.50
CA GLY A 42 12.20 18.26 -25.97
C GLY A 42 12.17 19.23 -24.78
N SER A 43 11.42 20.33 -24.93
CA SER A 43 11.20 21.34 -23.90
C SER A 43 10.43 20.78 -22.70
N THR A 44 9.39 19.97 -22.92
CA THR A 44 8.65 19.33 -21.83
C THR A 44 9.53 18.37 -21.03
N ILE A 45 10.30 17.50 -21.68
CA ILE A 45 11.17 16.54 -20.99
C ILE A 45 12.21 17.30 -20.16
N GLN A 46 12.88 18.30 -20.75
CA GLN A 46 13.87 19.10 -20.04
C GLN A 46 13.25 19.85 -18.86
N SER A 47 12.08 20.48 -19.06
CA SER A 47 11.38 21.20 -18.02
C SER A 47 10.96 20.28 -16.88
N VAL A 48 10.28 19.16 -17.18
CA VAL A 48 9.80 18.23 -16.15
C VAL A 48 10.95 17.61 -15.37
N LEU A 49 12.04 17.18 -16.03
CA LEU A 49 13.15 16.52 -15.34
C LEU A 49 13.99 17.47 -14.47
N PHE A 50 14.16 18.73 -14.90
CA PHE A 50 15.12 19.62 -14.25
C PHE A 50 14.50 20.82 -13.53
N GLN A 51 13.24 21.17 -13.80
CA GLN A 51 12.54 22.29 -13.14
C GLN A 51 11.54 21.79 -12.10
N PHE A 52 10.72 20.78 -12.44
CA PHE A 52 9.69 20.26 -11.53
C PHE A 52 10.32 19.44 -10.40
N GLU A 53 9.83 19.61 -9.17
CA GLU A 53 10.33 18.88 -8.00
C GLU A 53 10.18 17.35 -8.14
N VAL A 54 9.10 16.90 -8.79
CA VAL A 54 8.86 15.47 -9.05
C VAL A 54 9.95 14.88 -9.95
N GLY A 55 10.33 15.58 -11.03
CA GLY A 55 11.39 15.12 -11.94
C GLY A 55 12.78 15.20 -11.30
N LYS A 56 13.10 16.30 -10.60
CA LYS A 56 14.36 16.42 -9.84
C LYS A 56 14.50 15.30 -8.82
N SER A 57 13.42 14.94 -8.14
CA SER A 57 13.39 13.85 -7.16
C SER A 57 13.57 12.48 -7.83
N TRP A 58 12.93 12.24 -8.98
CA TRP A 58 13.13 11.02 -9.76
C TRP A 58 14.58 10.86 -10.24
N VAL A 59 15.23 11.93 -10.71
CA VAL A 59 16.66 11.90 -11.09
C VAL A 59 17.52 11.50 -9.89
N ARG A 60 17.29 12.10 -8.71
CA ARG A 60 18.02 11.73 -7.47
C ARG A 60 17.79 10.28 -7.07
N ILE A 61 16.54 9.80 -7.13
CA ILE A 61 16.18 8.39 -6.90
C ILE A 61 16.92 7.48 -7.89
N GLY A 62 16.92 7.83 -9.17
CA GLY A 62 17.62 7.08 -10.22
C GLY A 62 19.12 6.98 -9.95
N ILE A 63 19.79 8.08 -9.60
CA ILE A 63 21.21 8.09 -9.26
C ILE A 63 21.49 7.17 -8.07
N VAL A 64 20.74 7.33 -6.97
CA VAL A 64 20.95 6.52 -5.75
C VAL A 64 20.65 5.04 -6.01
N SER A 65 19.63 4.73 -6.81
CA SER A 65 19.32 3.35 -7.21
C SER A 65 20.44 2.75 -8.08
N VAL A 66 21.00 3.50 -9.04
CA VAL A 66 22.12 3.03 -9.85
C VAL A 66 23.36 2.78 -8.98
N LEU A 67 23.67 3.69 -8.05
CA LEU A 67 24.76 3.52 -7.10
C LEU A 67 24.56 2.28 -6.21
N LEU A 68 23.34 2.07 -5.70
CA LEU A 68 23.00 0.87 -4.94
C LEU A 68 23.14 -0.40 -5.81
N PHE A 69 22.70 -0.36 -7.06
CA PHE A 69 22.84 -1.49 -7.98
C PHE A 69 24.31 -1.84 -8.22
N ILE A 70 25.15 -0.83 -8.52
CA ILE A 70 26.60 -1.02 -8.71
C ILE A 70 27.23 -1.57 -7.42
N PHE A 71 26.84 -1.03 -6.26
CA PHE A 71 27.31 -1.50 -4.95
C PHE A 71 26.96 -2.98 -4.71
N LEU A 72 25.82 -3.46 -5.19
CA LEU A 72 25.43 -4.87 -5.02
C LEU A 72 26.24 -5.83 -5.91
N ILE A 73 26.82 -5.41 -7.04
CA ILE A 73 27.52 -6.29 -8.01
C ILE A 73 28.75 -6.99 -7.40
N PRO A 74 29.76 -6.27 -6.84
CA PRO A 74 30.98 -6.90 -6.35
C PRO A 74 30.84 -7.42 -4.91
N VAL A 75 29.82 -6.97 -4.18
CA VAL A 75 29.73 -7.18 -2.74
C VAL A 75 29.09 -8.53 -2.44
N LYS A 76 29.89 -9.45 -1.93
CA LYS A 76 29.38 -10.54 -1.09
C LYS A 76 28.96 -9.92 0.24
N LEU A 77 27.73 -9.43 0.35
CA LEU A 77 27.19 -8.77 1.56
C LEU A 77 27.47 -9.60 2.82
N ASP A 78 27.51 -10.92 2.66
CA ASP A 78 27.73 -11.92 3.69
C ASP A 78 29.15 -11.93 4.29
N ARG A 79 30.10 -11.14 3.75
CA ARG A 79 31.51 -11.17 4.20
C ARG A 79 31.86 -10.20 5.32
N LYS A 80 31.22 -9.02 5.39
CA LYS A 80 31.48 -8.03 6.44
C LYS A 80 30.20 -7.24 6.78
N PRO A 81 29.89 -7.01 8.06
CA PRO A 81 28.68 -6.32 8.49
C PRO A 81 28.60 -4.87 7.98
N ILE A 82 29.75 -4.24 7.73
CA ILE A 82 29.82 -2.87 7.21
C ILE A 82 29.15 -2.71 5.84
N PHE A 83 29.18 -3.75 5.00
CA PHE A 83 28.55 -3.69 3.68
C PHE A 83 27.02 -3.77 3.77
N ALA A 84 26.49 -4.53 4.73
CA ALA A 84 25.06 -4.56 5.01
C ALA A 84 24.58 -3.20 5.53
N LEU A 85 25.36 -2.55 6.40
CA LEU A 85 25.06 -1.21 6.90
C LEU A 85 25.03 -0.16 5.77
N GLN A 86 25.99 -0.22 4.84
CA GLN A 86 26.01 0.67 3.67
C GLN A 86 24.81 0.44 2.75
N GLY A 87 24.44 -0.81 2.46
CA GLY A 87 23.24 -1.12 1.69
C GLY A 87 21.95 -0.64 2.37
N LEU A 88 21.88 -0.77 3.70
CA LEU A 88 20.78 -0.21 4.49
C LEU A 88 20.73 1.31 4.38
N LEU A 89 21.87 2.00 4.49
CA LEU A 89 21.95 3.45 4.34
C LEU A 89 21.40 3.92 2.97
N PHE A 90 21.82 3.29 1.88
CA PHE A 90 21.28 3.58 0.54
C PHE A 90 19.76 3.37 0.48
N THR A 91 19.25 2.31 1.10
CA THR A 91 17.81 2.02 1.15
C THR A 91 17.05 3.09 1.93
N LEU A 92 17.59 3.55 3.06
CA LEU A 92 17.01 4.64 3.86
C LEU A 92 17.02 5.97 3.09
N ILE A 93 18.09 6.26 2.34
CA ILE A 93 18.15 7.43 1.45
C ILE A 93 17.07 7.34 0.37
N LEU A 94 16.87 6.17 -0.26
CA LEU A 94 15.80 5.98 -1.25
C LEU A 94 14.40 6.19 -0.66
N ILE A 95 14.16 5.71 0.56
CA ILE A 95 12.90 5.93 1.28
C ILE A 95 12.68 7.43 1.53
N GLY A 96 13.70 8.13 2.03
CA GLY A 96 13.64 9.57 2.28
C GLY A 96 13.42 10.39 1.01
N LEU A 97 14.11 10.05 -0.08
CA LEU A 97 13.91 10.70 -1.39
C LEU A 97 12.51 10.44 -1.95
N THR A 98 11.95 9.24 -1.73
CA THR A 98 10.57 8.93 -2.13
C THR A 98 9.57 9.75 -1.32
N GLY A 99 9.79 9.90 -0.01
CA GLY A 99 8.99 10.79 0.83
C GLY A 99 9.08 12.25 0.39
N TRP A 100 10.26 12.72 0.01
CA TRP A 100 10.48 14.06 -0.55
C TRP A 100 9.76 14.27 -1.89
N ALA A 101 9.74 13.25 -2.75
CA ALA A 101 9.05 13.29 -4.04
C ALA A 101 7.51 13.29 -3.92
N SER A 102 6.97 13.13 -2.72
CA SER A 102 5.54 12.89 -2.52
C SER A 102 4.67 14.15 -2.58
N HIS A 103 3.38 13.94 -2.90
CA HIS A 103 2.36 15.01 -2.82
C HIS A 103 2.32 15.68 -1.44
N ALA A 104 2.41 14.90 -0.36
CA ALA A 104 2.43 15.44 0.99
C ALA A 104 3.60 16.41 1.21
N SER A 105 4.79 16.11 0.68
CA SER A 105 5.93 17.03 0.76
C SER A 105 5.73 18.31 -0.06
N SER A 106 5.00 18.25 -1.17
CA SER A 106 4.66 19.46 -1.92
C SER A 106 3.71 20.38 -1.14
N LEU A 107 2.89 19.83 -0.25
CA LEU A 107 1.88 20.54 0.54
C LEU A 107 2.43 21.07 1.86
N SER A 108 3.14 20.24 2.63
CA SER A 108 3.64 20.57 3.98
C SER A 108 5.16 20.45 4.13
N LYS A 109 5.89 20.39 3.00
CA LYS A 109 7.36 20.37 2.93
C LYS A 109 7.97 19.23 3.76
N TRP A 110 8.60 19.60 4.87
CA TRP A 110 9.32 18.68 5.74
C TRP A 110 8.40 17.74 6.50
N GLU A 111 7.26 18.24 6.96
CA GLU A 111 6.30 17.45 7.73
C GLU A 111 5.68 16.34 6.87
N GLY A 112 5.23 16.69 5.67
CA GLY A 112 4.72 15.73 4.69
C GLY A 112 5.77 14.72 4.24
N SER A 113 7.01 15.17 4.00
CA SER A 113 8.12 14.29 3.65
C SER A 113 8.45 13.29 4.76
N LEU A 114 8.54 13.76 6.00
CA LEU A 114 8.87 12.93 7.15
C LEU A 114 7.74 11.93 7.45
N THR A 115 6.49 12.38 7.39
CA THR A 115 5.32 11.52 7.59
C THR A 115 5.27 10.43 6.51
N HIS A 116 5.46 10.79 5.24
CA HIS A 116 5.50 9.82 4.15
C HIS A 116 6.68 8.85 4.29
N SER A 117 7.88 9.34 4.56
CA SER A 117 9.07 8.51 4.74
C SER A 117 8.90 7.52 5.88
N THR A 118 8.32 7.96 7.00
CA THR A 118 8.03 7.11 8.16
C THR A 118 6.97 6.05 7.83
N HIS A 119 5.90 6.45 7.14
CA HIS A 119 4.87 5.54 6.63
C HIS A 119 5.48 4.45 5.75
N LEU A 120 6.25 4.86 4.73
CA LEU A 120 6.89 3.97 3.77
C LEU A 120 7.92 3.05 4.45
N LEU A 121 8.71 3.56 5.39
CA LEU A 121 9.68 2.76 6.16
C LEU A 121 8.97 1.66 6.96
N ALA A 122 7.89 2.01 7.67
CA ALA A 122 7.13 1.04 8.45
C ALA A 122 6.47 -0.03 7.55
N VAL A 123 5.94 0.37 6.39
CA VAL A 123 5.45 -0.55 5.37
C VAL A 123 6.57 -1.46 4.85
N CYS A 124 7.73 -0.92 4.49
CA CYS A 124 8.88 -1.69 3.99
C CYS A 124 9.36 -2.74 5.02
N ILE A 125 9.41 -2.38 6.31
CA ILE A 125 9.80 -3.31 7.37
C ILE A 125 8.75 -4.41 7.54
N TRP A 126 7.49 -4.04 7.76
CA TRP A 126 6.44 -5.03 8.02
C TRP A 126 6.13 -5.87 6.79
N VAL A 127 5.71 -5.23 5.71
CA VAL A 127 5.27 -5.90 4.48
C VAL A 127 6.45 -6.53 3.75
N GLY A 128 7.60 -5.85 3.69
CA GLY A 128 8.77 -6.39 2.98
C GLY A 128 9.26 -7.69 3.59
N ILE A 129 9.37 -7.76 4.92
CA ILE A 129 9.74 -9.01 5.62
C ILE A 129 8.68 -10.09 5.39
N LEU A 130 7.38 -9.76 5.54
CA LEU A 130 6.30 -10.72 5.33
C LEU A 130 6.28 -11.26 3.90
N ALA A 131 6.43 -10.41 2.89
CA ALA A 131 6.46 -10.78 1.48
C ALA A 131 7.65 -11.71 1.19
N VAL A 132 8.84 -11.38 1.70
CA VAL A 132 10.02 -12.23 1.49
C VAL A 132 9.82 -13.60 2.13
N VAL A 133 9.31 -13.64 3.37
CA VAL A 133 9.11 -14.89 4.12
C VAL A 133 8.00 -15.74 3.49
N SER A 134 6.84 -15.16 3.17
CA SER A 134 5.68 -15.88 2.64
C SER A 134 5.93 -16.53 1.27
N TRP A 135 6.70 -15.88 0.40
CA TRP A 135 6.94 -16.34 -0.97
C TRP A 135 8.25 -17.10 -1.15
N PHE A 136 9.27 -16.81 -0.34
CA PHE A 136 10.62 -17.35 -0.56
C PHE A 136 11.18 -18.22 0.57
N ALA A 137 10.45 -18.43 1.66
CA ALA A 137 10.84 -19.43 2.65
C ALA A 137 10.88 -20.83 2.03
N LYS A 138 11.93 -21.60 2.36
CA LYS A 138 12.11 -22.99 1.89
C LYS A 138 11.30 -23.99 2.70
N ASN A 139 11.04 -23.68 3.97
CA ASN A 139 10.28 -24.51 4.91
C ASN A 139 9.76 -23.62 6.06
N SER A 140 8.97 -24.22 6.96
CA SER A 140 8.36 -23.58 8.12
C SER A 140 9.01 -23.97 9.45
N THR A 141 10.20 -24.57 9.45
CA THR A 141 10.81 -25.16 10.67
C THR A 141 11.07 -24.13 11.77
N ASN A 142 11.39 -22.88 11.40
CA ASN A 142 11.65 -21.78 12.35
C ASN A 142 10.44 -20.83 12.50
N TRP A 143 9.24 -21.25 12.12
CA TRP A 143 8.07 -20.36 12.07
C TRP A 143 7.72 -19.76 13.45
N GLU A 144 7.78 -20.56 14.51
CA GLU A 144 7.51 -20.04 15.86
C GLU A 144 8.54 -18.97 16.27
N LYS A 145 9.83 -19.21 16.01
CA LYS A 145 10.91 -18.24 16.31
C LYS A 145 10.71 -16.96 15.52
N PHE A 146 10.30 -17.07 14.25
CA PHE A 146 9.96 -15.93 13.40
C PHE A 146 8.81 -15.10 14.01
N LEU A 147 7.68 -15.74 14.34
CA LEU A 147 6.54 -15.02 14.91
C LEU A 147 6.82 -14.37 16.27
N LYS A 148 7.73 -14.93 17.09
CA LYS A 148 8.07 -14.34 18.41
C LYS A 148 8.59 -12.91 18.33
N TRP A 149 9.39 -12.57 17.31
CA TRP A 149 9.91 -11.21 17.13
C TRP A 149 9.17 -10.45 16.04
N PHE A 150 8.67 -11.14 15.00
CA PHE A 150 8.02 -10.48 13.88
C PHE A 150 6.63 -9.98 14.24
N THR A 151 5.84 -10.72 15.03
CA THR A 151 4.50 -10.27 15.43
C THR A 151 4.52 -8.94 16.20
N PRO A 152 5.32 -8.73 17.26
CA PRO A 152 5.38 -7.43 17.92
C PRO A 152 5.91 -6.31 17.01
N LEU A 153 6.90 -6.60 16.15
CA LEU A 153 7.39 -5.64 15.17
C LEU A 153 6.29 -5.22 14.18
N ALA A 154 5.53 -6.20 13.65
CA ALA A 154 4.42 -5.95 12.74
C ALA A 154 3.32 -5.10 13.37
N ILE A 155 3.00 -5.34 14.66
CA ILE A 155 2.04 -4.50 15.40
C ILE A 155 2.55 -3.07 15.52
N ILE A 156 3.81 -2.86 15.89
CA ILE A 156 4.41 -1.52 16.00
C ILE A 156 4.37 -0.82 14.63
N CYS A 157 4.80 -1.50 13.56
CA CYS A 157 4.74 -0.96 12.21
C CYS A 157 3.31 -0.63 11.77
N PHE A 158 2.34 -1.50 12.07
CA PHE A 158 0.94 -1.25 11.76
C PHE A 158 0.41 0.00 12.46
N VAL A 159 0.72 0.17 13.76
CA VAL A 159 0.35 1.37 14.53
C VAL A 159 0.96 2.62 13.90
N ILE A 160 2.26 2.59 13.54
CA ILE A 160 2.92 3.70 12.85
C ILE A 160 2.24 4.00 11.51
N VAL A 161 1.95 2.97 10.71
CA VAL A 161 1.27 3.09 9.40
C VAL A 161 -0.12 3.68 9.55
N ALA A 162 -0.87 3.29 10.58
CA ALA A 162 -2.20 3.84 10.86
C ALA A 162 -2.11 5.34 11.19
N PHE A 163 -1.29 5.72 12.17
CA PHE A 163 -1.12 7.13 12.57
C PHE A 163 -0.61 7.99 11.42
N THR A 164 0.47 7.57 10.77
CA THR A 164 1.02 8.31 9.62
C THR A 164 0.08 8.31 8.43
N GLY A 165 -0.74 7.27 8.24
CA GLY A 165 -1.77 7.21 7.19
C GLY A 165 -2.87 8.24 7.38
N PHE A 166 -3.41 8.36 8.59
CA PHE A 166 -4.36 9.42 8.93
C PHE A 166 -3.73 10.82 8.82
N HIS A 167 -2.48 10.98 9.24
CA HIS A 167 -1.77 12.24 9.09
C HIS A 167 -1.49 12.61 7.63
N LEU A 168 -1.20 11.63 6.77
CA LEU A 168 -1.10 11.88 5.33
C LEU A 168 -2.43 12.29 4.73
N MET A 169 -3.54 11.70 5.19
CA MET A 169 -4.88 12.07 4.76
C MET A 169 -5.23 13.51 5.15
N SER A 170 -4.82 13.99 6.33
CA SER A 170 -5.12 15.36 6.77
C SER A 170 -4.43 16.45 5.93
N PHE A 171 -3.35 16.12 5.19
CA PHE A 171 -2.78 17.04 4.20
C PHE A 171 -3.63 17.16 2.93
N MET A 172 -4.48 16.16 2.65
CA MET A 172 -5.19 16.04 1.38
C MET A 172 -6.67 16.39 1.50
N ILE A 173 -7.29 16.02 2.63
CA ILE A 173 -8.72 16.21 2.91
C ILE A 173 -8.85 16.99 4.21
N ARG A 174 -9.70 18.03 4.21
CA ARG A 174 -10.01 18.80 5.41
C ARG A 174 -10.73 17.93 6.45
N GLU A 175 -10.55 18.27 7.72
CA GLU A 175 -11.29 17.63 8.79
C GLU A 175 -12.80 17.80 8.59
N GLY A 176 -13.57 16.72 8.76
CA GLY A 176 -15.01 16.69 8.51
C GLY A 176 -15.43 16.41 7.07
N ASP A 177 -14.54 16.60 6.09
CA ASP A 177 -14.87 16.45 4.66
C ASP A 177 -14.68 15.04 4.10
N TYR A 178 -14.34 14.07 4.95
CA TYR A 178 -14.09 12.69 4.50
C TYR A 178 -15.31 12.07 3.79
N VAL A 179 -16.51 12.21 4.34
CA VAL A 179 -17.72 11.66 3.72
C VAL A 179 -18.07 12.44 2.45
N ASN A 180 -17.99 13.77 2.48
CA ASN A 180 -18.23 14.61 1.31
C ASN A 180 -17.27 14.25 0.14
N SER A 181 -16.03 13.88 0.46
CA SER A 181 -15.03 13.47 -0.53
C SER A 181 -15.41 12.20 -1.29
N TRP A 182 -16.36 11.39 -0.80
CA TRP A 182 -16.84 10.19 -1.51
C TRP A 182 -17.55 10.53 -2.81
N SER A 183 -18.00 11.78 -3.01
CA SER A 183 -18.45 12.23 -4.33
C SER A 183 -17.33 12.24 -5.39
N LEU A 184 -16.06 12.28 -4.98
CA LEU A 184 -14.89 12.40 -5.84
C LEU A 184 -14.14 11.08 -6.01
N SER A 185 -13.43 10.93 -7.14
CA SER A 185 -12.67 9.71 -7.46
C SER A 185 -11.62 9.38 -6.40
N PHE A 186 -10.98 10.42 -5.84
CA PHE A 186 -10.03 10.31 -4.75
C PHE A 186 -10.67 9.72 -3.49
N GLY A 187 -11.79 10.28 -3.02
CA GLY A 187 -12.47 9.81 -1.81
C GLY A 187 -13.04 8.40 -1.98
N GLN A 188 -13.54 8.05 -3.18
CA GLN A 188 -13.97 6.69 -3.52
C GLN A 188 -12.83 5.67 -3.40
N THR A 189 -11.69 5.98 -3.99
CA THR A 189 -10.51 5.10 -3.95
C THR A 189 -9.96 4.99 -2.53
N LEU A 190 -9.96 6.09 -1.77
CA LEU A 190 -9.56 6.12 -0.37
C LEU A 190 -10.52 5.30 0.51
N LEU A 191 -11.83 5.38 0.28
CA LEU A 191 -12.82 4.57 0.99
C LEU A 191 -12.57 3.07 0.75
N ILE A 192 -12.41 2.65 -0.51
CA ILE A 192 -12.13 1.26 -0.86
C ILE A 192 -10.83 0.78 -0.18
N LYS A 193 -9.81 1.64 -0.10
CA LYS A 193 -8.57 1.34 0.64
C LYS A 193 -8.85 1.06 2.12
N HIS A 194 -9.62 1.91 2.80
CA HIS A 194 -9.99 1.71 4.21
C HIS A 194 -10.77 0.41 4.41
N LEU A 195 -11.73 0.12 3.53
CA LEU A 195 -12.50 -1.12 3.58
C LEU A 195 -11.62 -2.36 3.35
N ALA A 196 -10.63 -2.29 2.45
CA ALA A 196 -9.69 -3.38 2.19
C ALA A 196 -8.74 -3.68 3.36
N ILE A 197 -8.48 -2.71 4.26
CA ILE A 197 -7.69 -2.92 5.48
C ILE A 197 -8.43 -3.87 6.44
N VAL A 198 -9.76 -3.88 6.46
CA VAL A 198 -10.55 -4.72 7.38
C VAL A 198 -10.27 -6.23 7.19
N PRO A 199 -10.44 -6.84 6.00
CA PRO A 199 -10.08 -8.24 5.80
C PRO A 199 -8.57 -8.48 5.95
N LEU A 200 -7.71 -7.51 5.62
CA LEU A 200 -6.27 -7.62 5.90
C LEU A 200 -6.01 -7.85 7.40
N LEU A 201 -6.66 -7.08 8.28
CA LEU A 201 -6.54 -7.26 9.73
C LEU A 201 -7.01 -8.64 10.19
N VAL A 202 -8.05 -9.18 9.56
CA VAL A 202 -8.49 -10.57 9.81
C VAL A 202 -7.39 -11.57 9.42
N PHE A 203 -6.77 -11.43 8.25
CA PHE A 203 -5.65 -12.31 7.86
C PHE A 203 -4.43 -12.15 8.77
N ALA A 204 -4.07 -10.92 9.13
CA ALA A 204 -2.97 -10.64 10.05
C ALA A 204 -3.22 -11.26 11.43
N PHE A 205 -4.45 -11.20 11.95
CA PHE A 205 -4.85 -11.87 13.18
C PHE A 205 -4.76 -13.40 13.07
N ILE A 206 -5.29 -13.98 11.97
CA ILE A 206 -5.20 -15.41 11.70
C ILE A 206 -3.74 -15.88 11.67
N ASN A 207 -2.84 -15.13 11.04
CA ASN A 207 -1.42 -15.48 10.94
C ASN A 207 -0.67 -15.29 12.27
N SER A 208 -0.92 -14.18 12.97
CA SER A 208 -0.19 -13.82 14.19
C SER A 208 -0.61 -14.64 15.41
N ILE A 209 -1.89 -14.97 15.52
CA ILE A 209 -2.45 -15.62 16.72
C ILE A 209 -2.88 -17.05 16.42
N LEU A 210 -3.82 -17.26 15.49
CA LEU A 210 -4.41 -18.59 15.28
C LEU A 210 -3.41 -19.58 14.68
N THR A 211 -2.63 -19.15 13.70
CA THR A 211 -1.60 -19.94 13.03
C THR A 211 -0.44 -20.23 13.98
N ARG A 212 -0.04 -19.26 14.80
CA ARG A 212 0.95 -19.47 15.88
C ARG A 212 0.50 -20.56 16.84
N ASN A 213 -0.73 -20.46 17.33
CA ASN A 213 -1.28 -21.41 18.30
C ASN A 213 -1.46 -22.81 17.70
N ARG A 214 -1.86 -22.89 16.42
CA ARG A 214 -1.98 -24.15 15.70
C ARG A 214 -0.62 -24.81 15.47
N PHE A 215 0.38 -24.06 15.04
CA PHE A 215 1.72 -24.58 14.79
C PHE A 215 2.37 -25.17 16.04
N LYS A 216 2.09 -24.59 17.23
CA LYS A 216 2.54 -25.16 18.52
C LYS A 216 1.92 -26.53 18.84
N LYS A 217 0.68 -26.77 18.40
CA LYS A 217 -0.06 -28.02 18.64
C LYS A 217 0.21 -29.06 17.55
N ASP A 218 0.47 -28.61 16.34
CA ASP A 218 0.70 -29.43 15.15
C ASP A 218 1.88 -28.84 14.35
N PRO A 219 3.13 -29.27 14.66
CA PRO A 219 4.32 -28.81 13.95
C PRO A 219 4.35 -29.20 12.46
N GLY A 220 3.52 -30.15 12.03
CA GLY A 220 3.35 -30.54 10.63
C GLY A 220 2.52 -29.55 9.82
N PHE A 221 1.84 -28.61 10.47
CA PHE A 221 1.06 -27.58 9.78
C PHE A 221 1.95 -26.62 8.99
N ASN A 222 1.61 -26.40 7.71
CA ASN A 222 2.28 -25.41 6.87
C ASN A 222 1.58 -24.02 6.96
N PRO A 223 2.21 -23.02 7.59
CA PRO A 223 1.64 -21.68 7.76
C PRO A 223 1.80 -20.78 6.51
N LEU A 224 2.75 -21.10 5.63
CA LEU A 224 3.14 -20.24 4.51
C LEU A 224 1.97 -19.83 3.61
N PRO A 225 1.00 -20.70 3.27
CA PRO A 225 -0.07 -20.28 2.38
C PRO A 225 -1.02 -19.26 3.01
N TRP A 226 -1.15 -19.21 4.35
CA TRP A 226 -1.93 -18.16 5.02
C TRP A 226 -1.17 -16.84 5.07
N ALA A 227 0.15 -16.89 5.27
CA ALA A 227 1.01 -15.71 5.12
C ALA A 227 0.97 -15.16 3.68
N ARG A 228 0.85 -16.02 2.67
CA ARG A 228 0.67 -15.60 1.28
C ARG A 228 -0.66 -14.89 1.06
N LEU A 229 -1.77 -15.38 1.63
CA LEU A 229 -3.07 -14.68 1.54
C LEU A 229 -3.00 -13.27 2.13
N GLU A 230 -2.39 -13.11 3.31
CA GLU A 230 -2.15 -11.79 3.89
C GLU A 230 -1.35 -10.89 2.94
N SER A 231 -0.25 -11.41 2.37
CA SER A 231 0.55 -10.65 1.40
C SER A 231 -0.21 -10.29 0.11
N VAL A 232 -1.12 -11.13 -0.36
CA VAL A 232 -1.96 -10.85 -1.55
C VAL A 232 -2.93 -9.70 -1.25
N PHE A 233 -3.55 -9.68 -0.06
CA PHE A 233 -4.39 -8.54 0.34
C PHE A 233 -3.58 -7.24 0.49
N ILE A 234 -2.35 -7.33 0.98
CA ILE A 234 -1.46 -6.16 1.01
C ILE A 234 -1.15 -5.66 -0.40
N LEU A 235 -0.87 -6.56 -1.36
CA LEU A 235 -0.65 -6.18 -2.76
C LEU A 235 -1.90 -5.53 -3.38
N LEU A 236 -3.11 -6.01 -3.05
CA LEU A 236 -4.35 -5.38 -3.47
C LEU A 236 -4.45 -3.95 -2.91
N ILE A 237 -4.13 -3.73 -1.64
CA ILE A 237 -4.11 -2.41 -1.01
C ILE A 237 -3.06 -1.50 -1.66
N PHE A 238 -1.90 -2.02 -2.05
CA PHE A 238 -0.89 -1.27 -2.81
C PHE A 238 -1.38 -0.89 -4.21
N ALA A 239 -2.11 -1.77 -4.90
CA ALA A 239 -2.72 -1.43 -6.18
C ALA A 239 -3.72 -0.27 -6.04
N ILE A 240 -4.60 -0.33 -5.03
CA ILE A 240 -5.55 0.76 -4.70
C ILE A 240 -4.80 2.04 -4.30
N THR A 241 -3.71 1.92 -3.55
CA THR A 241 -2.89 3.08 -3.15
C THR A 241 -2.16 3.69 -4.36
N GLY A 242 -1.73 2.85 -5.32
CA GLY A 242 -1.15 3.28 -6.58
C GLY A 242 -2.13 4.10 -7.41
N THR A 243 -3.38 3.67 -7.52
CA THR A 243 -4.43 4.44 -8.21
C THR A 243 -4.76 5.74 -7.49
N LEU A 244 -4.83 5.71 -6.15
CA LEU A 244 -5.04 6.90 -5.32
C LEU A 244 -3.94 7.94 -5.54
N GLY A 245 -2.68 7.51 -5.61
CA GLY A 245 -1.54 8.37 -5.87
C GLY A 245 -1.49 8.98 -7.28
N GLN A 246 -2.42 8.62 -8.16
CA GLN A 246 -2.57 9.23 -9.50
C GLN A 246 -3.77 10.18 -9.59
N GLN A 247 -4.57 10.33 -8.54
CA GLN A 247 -5.75 11.20 -8.53
C GLN A 247 -5.42 12.53 -7.82
N ALA A 248 -6.10 13.62 -8.19
CA ALA A 248 -5.91 14.88 -7.49
C ALA A 248 -6.48 14.79 -6.06
N PRO A 249 -5.70 15.17 -5.03
CA PRO A 249 -6.22 15.24 -3.67
C PRO A 249 -7.24 16.38 -3.53
N PRO A 250 -8.42 16.13 -2.92
CA PRO A 250 -9.50 17.11 -2.87
C PRO A 250 -9.32 18.05 -1.68
N HIS A 251 -8.46 19.07 -1.84
CA HIS A 251 -8.25 20.11 -0.82
C HIS A 251 -9.51 20.95 -0.57
N ASN A 252 -10.27 21.18 -1.63
CA ASN A 252 -11.59 21.81 -1.61
C ASN A 252 -12.50 21.00 -2.54
N ILE A 253 -13.57 20.43 -1.98
CA ILE A 253 -14.48 19.56 -2.73
C ILE A 253 -15.19 20.33 -3.84
N GLU A 254 -15.69 21.54 -3.59
CA GLU A 254 -16.39 22.34 -4.59
C GLU A 254 -15.49 22.67 -5.78
N THR A 255 -14.25 23.09 -5.53
CA THR A 255 -13.27 23.38 -6.60
C THR A 255 -12.94 22.11 -7.38
N THR A 256 -12.71 20.99 -6.68
CA THR A 256 -12.35 19.73 -7.34
C THR A 256 -13.50 19.19 -8.19
N ILE A 257 -14.76 19.35 -7.76
CA ILE A 257 -15.94 18.98 -8.57
C ILE A 257 -16.01 19.84 -9.84
N LYS A 258 -15.69 21.14 -9.76
CA LYS A 258 -15.68 22.02 -10.93
C LYS A 258 -14.58 21.67 -11.93
N GLU A 259 -13.42 21.19 -11.45
CA GLU A 259 -12.26 20.88 -12.28
C GLU A 259 -12.27 19.45 -12.84
N GLU A 260 -12.56 18.45 -12.00
CA GLU A 260 -12.50 17.02 -12.37
C GLU A 260 -13.88 16.36 -12.54
N GLY A 261 -14.95 17.00 -12.05
CA GLY A 261 -16.28 16.41 -12.01
C GLY A 261 -16.50 15.43 -10.86
N ILE A 262 -17.71 14.89 -10.80
CA ILE A 262 -18.09 13.85 -9.83
C ILE A 262 -17.52 12.50 -10.29
N SER A 263 -17.14 11.65 -9.34
CA SER A 263 -16.69 10.29 -9.63
C SER A 263 -17.71 9.51 -10.47
N PRO A 264 -17.30 8.89 -11.59
CA PRO A 264 -18.19 8.02 -12.37
C PRO A 264 -18.77 6.87 -11.54
N LEU A 265 -17.97 6.36 -10.58
CA LEU A 265 -18.42 5.30 -9.69
C LEU A 265 -19.50 5.79 -8.73
N PHE A 266 -19.37 7.03 -8.23
CA PHE A 266 -20.40 7.63 -7.37
C PHE A 266 -21.68 7.95 -8.17
N GLN A 267 -21.54 8.53 -9.36
CA GLN A 267 -22.66 8.83 -10.27
C GLN A 267 -23.48 7.59 -10.63
N TYR A 268 -22.85 6.42 -10.71
CA TYR A 268 -23.55 5.16 -10.96
C TYR A 268 -24.58 4.83 -9.88
N PHE A 269 -24.30 5.17 -8.62
CA PHE A 269 -25.23 4.97 -7.49
C PHE A 269 -26.17 6.15 -7.27
N HIS A 270 -25.66 7.38 -7.48
CA HIS A 270 -26.37 8.61 -7.22
C HIS A 270 -26.38 9.48 -8.50
N GLY A 271 -27.31 9.20 -9.40
CA GLY A 271 -27.53 10.03 -10.60
C GLY A 271 -28.43 11.21 -10.27
N GLY A 272 -27.90 12.43 -10.23
CA GLY A 272 -28.68 13.65 -9.97
C GLY A 272 -27.86 14.83 -9.44
N GLU A 273 -28.56 15.92 -9.10
CA GLU A 273 -27.98 17.01 -8.30
C GLU A 273 -27.69 16.51 -6.88
N MET A 274 -26.53 16.88 -6.34
CA MET A 274 -26.10 16.46 -5.01
C MET A 274 -26.30 17.57 -3.99
N ASP A 275 -26.90 17.20 -2.87
CA ASP A 275 -26.96 18.06 -1.69
C ASP A 275 -25.71 17.85 -0.82
N PHE A 276 -25.04 18.97 -0.51
CA PHE A 276 -23.94 19.00 0.45
C PHE A 276 -24.41 19.62 1.77
N PRO A 277 -23.92 19.14 2.93
CA PRO A 277 -23.00 18.00 3.09
C PRO A 277 -23.70 16.66 2.84
N ILE A 278 -22.95 15.67 2.37
CA ILE A 278 -23.42 14.28 2.21
C ILE A 278 -23.79 13.75 3.60
N GLN A 279 -25.06 13.38 3.77
CA GLN A 279 -25.58 12.80 5.00
C GLN A 279 -25.69 11.28 4.86
N LEU A 280 -25.31 10.56 5.92
CA LEU A 280 -25.53 9.12 5.98
C LEU A 280 -26.88 8.85 6.63
N THR A 281 -27.83 8.36 5.85
CA THR A 281 -29.15 7.90 6.29
C THR A 281 -29.31 6.41 5.94
N PRO A 282 -28.70 5.49 6.72
CA PRO A 282 -28.71 4.07 6.41
C PRO A 282 -30.12 3.52 6.24
N SER A 283 -30.35 2.89 5.08
CA SER A 283 -31.62 2.25 4.75
C SER A 283 -31.58 0.76 5.11
N LEU A 284 -32.73 0.07 5.06
CA LEU A 284 -32.80 -1.37 5.31
C LEU A 284 -31.83 -2.18 4.39
N PRO A 285 -31.71 -1.88 3.08
CA PRO A 285 -30.66 -2.45 2.23
C PRO A 285 -29.24 -2.23 2.75
N SER A 286 -28.92 -1.03 3.25
CA SER A 286 -27.60 -0.71 3.81
C SER A 286 -27.26 -1.60 5.01
N TYR A 287 -28.21 -1.76 5.94
CA TYR A 287 -28.03 -2.64 7.10
C TYR A 287 -27.85 -4.10 6.68
N ALA A 288 -28.64 -4.58 5.71
CA ALA A 288 -28.53 -5.95 5.21
C ALA A 288 -27.17 -6.22 4.55
N LEU A 289 -26.68 -5.28 3.73
CA LEU A 289 -25.36 -5.38 3.10
C LEU A 289 -24.22 -5.31 4.13
N PHE A 290 -24.32 -4.44 5.13
CA PHE A 290 -23.35 -4.38 6.22
C PHE A 290 -23.30 -5.69 7.01
N PHE A 291 -24.45 -6.28 7.33
CA PHE A 291 -24.55 -7.58 7.98
C PHE A 291 -23.95 -8.71 7.12
N CYS A 292 -24.20 -8.68 5.80
CA CYS A 292 -23.58 -9.61 4.85
C CYS A 292 -22.05 -9.47 4.85
N ALA A 293 -21.52 -8.24 4.93
CA ALA A 293 -20.09 -8.00 5.02
C ALA A 293 -19.47 -8.62 6.29
N ILE A 294 -20.14 -8.47 7.44
CA ILE A 294 -19.73 -9.11 8.70
C ILE A 294 -19.74 -10.64 8.56
N ILE A 295 -20.80 -11.22 7.99
CA ILE A 295 -20.87 -12.67 7.74
C ILE A 295 -19.70 -13.14 6.89
N CYS A 296 -19.38 -12.42 5.81
CA CYS A 296 -18.23 -12.74 4.96
C CYS A 296 -16.92 -12.75 5.77
N LEU A 297 -16.69 -11.75 6.64
CA LEU A 297 -15.52 -11.75 7.53
C LEU A 297 -15.50 -12.95 8.48
N LEU A 298 -16.65 -13.32 9.06
CA LEU A 298 -16.78 -14.52 9.91
C LEU A 298 -16.49 -15.81 9.14
N PHE A 299 -16.88 -15.90 7.86
CA PHE A 299 -16.57 -17.04 7.02
C PHE A 299 -15.06 -17.20 6.72
N ILE A 300 -14.26 -16.13 6.79
CA ILE A 300 -12.80 -16.24 6.72
C ILE A 300 -12.28 -17.06 7.91
N PHE A 301 -12.77 -16.77 9.12
CA PHE A 301 -12.43 -17.53 10.33
C PHE A 301 -12.93 -18.97 10.25
N PHE A 302 -14.17 -19.18 9.83
CA PHE A 302 -14.73 -20.52 9.67
C PHE A 302 -13.93 -21.35 8.66
N SER A 303 -13.54 -20.75 7.55
CA SER A 303 -12.69 -21.37 6.53
C SER A 303 -11.34 -21.82 7.12
N TYR A 304 -10.74 -20.99 7.98
CA TYR A 304 -9.51 -21.35 8.69
C TYR A 304 -9.70 -22.55 9.63
N ILE A 305 -10.73 -22.50 10.48
CA ILE A 305 -11.02 -23.52 11.50
C ILE A 305 -11.35 -24.87 10.86
N LYS A 306 -12.24 -24.86 9.85
CA LYS A 306 -12.69 -26.06 9.14
C LYS A 306 -11.71 -26.55 8.07
N LYS A 307 -10.54 -25.92 7.94
CA LYS A 307 -9.52 -26.27 6.93
C LYS A 307 -10.09 -26.23 5.50
N ALA A 308 -11.04 -25.33 5.24
CA ALA A 308 -11.65 -25.15 3.92
C ALA A 308 -10.61 -24.65 2.90
N PRO A 309 -10.92 -24.71 1.59
CA PRO A 309 -10.04 -24.17 0.56
C PRO A 309 -9.70 -22.70 0.81
N LYS A 310 -8.42 -22.35 0.70
CA LYS A 310 -7.92 -20.98 0.93
C LYS A 310 -8.53 -19.95 -0.02
N PHE A 311 -8.91 -20.39 -1.22
CA PHE A 311 -9.64 -19.58 -2.19
C PHE A 311 -10.99 -19.09 -1.65
N LEU A 312 -11.66 -19.88 -0.80
CA LEU A 312 -12.91 -19.45 -0.16
C LEU A 312 -12.66 -18.28 0.78
N ALA A 313 -11.64 -18.37 1.64
CA ALA A 313 -11.24 -17.27 2.52
C ALA A 313 -10.87 -16.00 1.73
N PHE A 314 -10.14 -16.15 0.63
CA PHE A 314 -9.83 -15.03 -0.28
C PHE A 314 -11.10 -14.39 -0.84
N THR A 315 -12.01 -15.20 -1.40
CA THR A 315 -13.27 -14.74 -1.99
C THR A 315 -14.13 -14.02 -0.96
N MET A 316 -14.25 -14.57 0.25
CA MET A 316 -15.00 -13.95 1.35
C MET A 316 -14.40 -12.60 1.78
N GLY A 317 -13.07 -12.44 1.74
CA GLY A 317 -12.43 -11.14 1.98
C GLY A 317 -12.68 -10.11 0.88
N ILE A 318 -12.85 -10.53 -0.38
CA ILE A 318 -13.23 -9.61 -1.46
C ILE A 318 -14.71 -9.25 -1.36
N LEU A 319 -15.58 -10.22 -1.10
CA LEU A 319 -17.02 -9.99 -0.93
C LEU A 319 -17.30 -9.07 0.26
N SER A 320 -16.54 -9.16 1.35
CA SER A 320 -16.72 -8.23 2.48
C SER A 320 -16.38 -6.78 2.09
N ILE A 321 -15.37 -6.54 1.26
CA ILE A 321 -15.05 -5.19 0.74
C ILE A 321 -16.21 -4.68 -0.11
N ILE A 322 -16.69 -5.48 -1.07
CA ILE A 322 -17.78 -5.10 -1.97
C ILE A 322 -19.06 -4.84 -1.17
N ALA A 323 -19.44 -5.75 -0.27
CA ALA A 323 -20.65 -5.59 0.54
C ALA A 323 -20.59 -4.35 1.45
N SER A 324 -19.43 -4.08 2.06
CA SER A 324 -19.25 -2.88 2.91
C SER A 324 -19.34 -1.60 2.08
N TYR A 325 -18.75 -1.62 0.88
CA TYR A 325 -18.78 -0.50 -0.04
C TYR A 325 -20.22 -0.18 -0.50
N LEU A 326 -20.94 -1.22 -0.96
CA LEU A 326 -22.34 -1.08 -1.36
C LEU A 326 -23.23 -0.65 -0.18
N ALA A 327 -22.96 -1.16 1.02
CA ALA A 327 -23.68 -0.73 2.22
C ALA A 327 -23.54 0.79 2.44
N LEU A 328 -22.33 1.33 2.30
CA LEU A 328 -22.07 2.76 2.46
C LEU A 328 -22.66 3.60 1.33
N MET A 329 -22.53 3.18 0.07
CA MET A 329 -23.14 3.91 -1.05
C MET A 329 -24.67 3.92 -0.93
N SER A 330 -25.30 2.81 -0.53
CA SER A 330 -26.75 2.76 -0.29
C SER A 330 -27.24 3.53 0.93
N SER A 331 -26.32 4.00 1.78
CA SER A 331 -26.62 4.75 3.00
C SER A 331 -26.54 6.26 2.81
N ILE A 332 -26.18 6.72 1.61
CA ILE A 332 -26.19 8.12 1.20
C ILE A 332 -27.53 8.38 0.51
#